data_AF-A0AAW5N463-F1
#
_entry.id   AF-A0AAW5N463-F1
#
_cell.length_a   1.000
_cell.length_b   1.000
_cell.length_c   1.000
_cell.angle_alpha   90.00
_cell.angle_beta   90.00
_cell.angle_gamma   90.00
#
_symmetry.space_group_name_H-M   'P 1'
#
loop_
_entity.id
_entity.type
_entity.pdbx_description
1 polymer ?
#
loop_
_entity_poly.entity_id
_entity_poly.type
_entity_poly.pdbx_seq_one_letter_code
_entity_poly.pdbx_strand_id
1 'polypeptide(L)'
;SLSLIMLGPLAHAEEIGSVDTVFKMIGPDHKIVVEAFDDPDVKNVTCYVSRAKTGGIKGGLGLAEDTSDAAISCQQVGPIEL
;
A
#
# COMPACT_ATOMS: atom_id res chain seq x y z
N SER A 1 -6.89 8.65 37.03
CA SER A 1 -6.36 9.34 35.83
C SER A 1 -6.88 8.59 34.62
N LEU A 2 -7.89 9.15 33.95
CA LEU A 2 -8.57 8.50 32.82
C LEU A 2 -7.79 8.86 31.54
N SER A 3 -7.01 7.92 31.00
CA SER A 3 -6.28 8.13 29.75
C SER A 3 -7.26 8.13 28.57
N LEU A 4 -7.28 9.25 27.83
CA LEU A 4 -8.05 9.42 26.62
C LEU A 4 -7.32 8.71 25.47
N ILE A 5 -7.91 7.66 24.90
CA ILE A 5 -7.39 7.00 23.69
C ILE A 5 -7.72 7.91 22.50
N MET A 6 -6.70 8.46 21.85
CA MET A 6 -6.85 9.23 20.62
C MET A 6 -7.18 8.27 19.46
N LEU A 7 -8.44 8.26 19.00
CA LEU A 7 -8.80 7.66 17.72
C LEU A 7 -8.45 8.65 16.60
N GLY A 8 -7.24 8.54 16.04
CA GLY A 8 -6.91 9.20 14.78
C GLY A 8 -7.62 8.54 13.60
N PRO A 9 -7.82 9.25 12.47
CA PRO A 9 -8.37 8.66 11.26
C PRO A 9 -7.46 7.52 10.76
N LEU A 10 -8.04 6.34 10.51
CA LEU A 10 -7.31 5.25 9.85
C LEU A 10 -7.10 5.62 8.39
N ALA A 11 -5.84 5.78 7.97
CA ALA A 11 -5.49 5.77 6.56
C ALA A 11 -5.82 4.36 6.00
N HIS A 12 -6.76 4.30 5.06
CA HIS A 12 -7.14 3.04 4.42
C HIS A 12 -6.23 2.78 3.22
N ALA A 13 -5.60 1.59 3.19
CA ALA A 13 -4.79 1.14 2.07
C ALA A 13 -5.70 0.54 0.98
N GLU A 14 -5.98 1.29 -0.07
CA GLU A 14 -6.75 0.78 -1.21
C GLU A 14 -5.83 0.33 -2.34
N GLU A 15 -5.84 -0.95 -2.71
CA GLU A 15 -5.11 -1.42 -3.89
C GLU A 15 -5.81 -0.89 -5.16
N ILE A 16 -5.14 0.04 -5.86
CA ILE A 16 -5.66 0.67 -7.08
C ILE A 16 -5.17 -0.01 -8.36
N GLY A 17 -4.17 -0.88 -8.25
CA GLY A 17 -3.66 -1.65 -9.38
C GLY A 17 -2.45 -2.50 -9.06
N SER A 18 -2.08 -3.35 -10.00
CA SER A 18 -0.86 -4.15 -9.92
C SER A 18 -0.27 -4.45 -11.29
N VAL A 19 1.03 -4.70 -11.34
CA VAL A 19 1.78 -5.06 -12.54
C VAL A 19 2.64 -6.29 -12.24
N ASP A 20 2.48 -7.34 -13.04
CA ASP A 20 3.30 -8.55 -12.90
C ASP A 20 4.72 -8.30 -13.40
N THR A 21 5.70 -8.82 -12.64
CA THR A 21 7.14 -8.60 -12.89
C THR A 21 7.86 -9.89 -13.26
N VAL A 22 7.49 -11.01 -12.63
CA VAL A 22 8.11 -12.32 -12.89
C VAL A 22 7.07 -13.41 -12.83
N PHE A 23 6.97 -14.15 -13.94
CA PHE A 23 6.08 -15.29 -14.07
C PHE A 23 6.51 -16.48 -13.19
N LYS A 24 5.52 -17.15 -12.60
CA LYS A 24 5.65 -18.41 -11.86
C LYS A 24 4.75 -19.48 -12.46
N MET A 25 5.35 -20.62 -12.80
CA MET A 25 4.59 -21.77 -13.33
C MET A 25 3.52 -22.29 -12.35
N ILE A 26 3.74 -22.15 -11.04
CA ILE A 26 2.84 -22.66 -10.00
C ILE A 26 2.65 -21.59 -8.90
N GLY A 27 1.42 -21.13 -8.74
CA GLY A 27 1.04 -20.05 -7.83
C GLY A 27 1.03 -18.67 -8.51
N PRO A 28 0.74 -17.59 -7.77
CA PRO A 28 0.70 -16.24 -8.33
C PRO A 28 2.06 -15.76 -8.84
N ASP A 29 2.07 -14.79 -9.73
CA ASP A 29 3.31 -14.15 -10.17
C ASP A 29 3.88 -13.19 -9.12
N HIS A 30 5.19 -12.90 -9.21
CA HIS A 30 5.71 -11.73 -8.52
C HIS A 30 5.11 -10.49 -9.18
N LYS A 31 4.67 -9.54 -8.37
CA LYS A 31 4.03 -8.32 -8.86
C LYS A 31 4.45 -7.11 -8.05
N ILE A 32 4.28 -5.93 -8.63
CA ILE A 32 4.28 -4.67 -7.90
C ILE A 32 2.82 -4.27 -7.72
N VAL A 33 2.38 -4.08 -6.49
CA VAL A 33 1.05 -3.52 -6.19
C VAL A 33 1.18 -2.04 -5.90
N VAL A 34 0.18 -1.27 -6.32
CA VAL A 34 0.06 0.17 -6.03
C VAL A 34 -1.15 0.36 -5.14
N GLU A 35 -0.92 0.94 -3.96
CA GLU A 35 -1.97 1.29 -3.01
C GLU A 35 -2.07 2.80 -2.85
N ALA A 36 -3.29 3.30 -2.72
CA ALA A 36 -3.60 4.68 -2.38
C ALA A 36 -3.92 4.82 -0.89
N PHE A 37 -3.42 5.89 -0.29
CA PHE A 37 -3.64 6.28 1.10
C PHE A 37 -3.95 7.76 1.14
N ASP A 38 -5.05 8.16 1.76
CA ASP A 38 -5.28 9.58 2.03
C ASP A 38 -4.45 10.03 3.24
N ASP A 39 -3.79 11.19 3.11
CA ASP A 39 -2.98 11.76 4.18
C ASP A 39 -3.89 12.23 5.33
N PRO A 40 -3.74 11.68 6.56
CA PRO A 40 -4.60 12.04 7.68
C PRO A 40 -4.36 13.47 8.20
N ASP A 41 -3.18 14.03 7.94
CA ASP A 41 -2.74 15.33 8.43
C ASP A 41 -3.00 16.43 7.39
N VAL A 42 -2.99 16.10 6.09
CA VAL A 42 -3.20 17.06 5.00
C VAL A 42 -4.38 16.64 4.12
N LYS A 43 -5.50 17.37 4.25
CA LYS A 43 -6.70 17.13 3.42
C LYS A 43 -6.40 17.29 1.94
N ASN A 44 -7.04 16.45 1.12
CA ASN A 44 -6.93 16.43 -0.34
C ASN A 44 -5.52 16.13 -0.86
N VAL A 45 -4.73 15.40 -0.07
CA VAL A 45 -3.48 14.77 -0.50
C VAL A 45 -3.64 13.26 -0.41
N THR A 46 -3.31 12.57 -1.49
CA THR A 46 -3.30 11.10 -1.55
C THR A 46 -1.88 10.63 -1.86
N CYS A 47 -1.37 9.71 -1.05
CA CYS A 47 -0.09 9.05 -1.22
C CYS A 47 -0.28 7.70 -1.90
N TYR A 48 0.45 7.49 -2.99
CA TYR A 48 0.52 6.23 -3.71
C TYR A 48 1.78 5.49 -3.30
N VAL A 49 1.62 4.31 -2.71
CA VAL A 49 2.70 3.43 -2.31
C VAL A 49 2.77 2.27 -3.29
N SER A 50 3.89 2.12 -3.97
CA SER A 50 4.21 0.91 -4.72
C SER A 50 5.07 -0.02 -3.87
N ARG A 51 4.77 -1.32 -3.88
CA ARG A 51 5.61 -2.34 -3.24
C ARG A 51 5.64 -3.64 -4.01
N ALA A 52 6.73 -4.37 -3.90
CA ALA A 52 6.83 -5.73 -4.40
C ALA A 52 5.98 -6.70 -3.55
N LYS A 53 5.32 -7.66 -4.21
CA LYS A 53 4.69 -8.83 -3.59
C LYS A 53 5.28 -10.11 -4.16
N THR A 54 5.74 -10.98 -3.28
CA THR A 54 6.33 -12.26 -3.62
C THR A 54 5.23 -13.25 -3.98
N GLY A 55 5.07 -13.56 -5.28
CA GLY A 55 4.33 -14.72 -5.78
C GLY A 55 4.94 -16.12 -5.53
N GLY A 56 4.41 -17.12 -6.21
CA GLY A 56 4.66 -18.55 -6.04
C GLY A 56 3.73 -19.15 -4.98
N ILE A 57 3.84 -20.46 -4.72
CA ILE A 57 2.98 -21.17 -3.76
C ILE A 57 3.02 -20.52 -2.36
N LYS A 58 4.22 -20.20 -1.85
CA LYS A 58 4.37 -19.53 -0.54
C LYS A 58 3.75 -18.14 -0.55
N GLY A 59 3.93 -17.42 -1.65
CA GLY A 59 3.35 -16.10 -1.89
C GLY A 59 1.83 -16.09 -1.86
N GLY A 60 1.21 -16.99 -2.61
CA GLY A 60 -0.23 -17.15 -2.66
C GLY A 60 -0.86 -17.57 -1.33
N LEU A 61 -0.08 -18.17 -0.42
CA LEU A 61 -0.51 -18.53 0.94
C LEU A 61 -0.20 -17.43 1.97
N GLY A 62 0.43 -16.31 1.58
CA GLY A 62 0.84 -15.25 2.51
C GLY A 62 1.97 -15.67 3.46
N LEU A 63 2.73 -16.71 3.11
CA LEU A 63 3.85 -17.23 3.90
C LEU A 63 5.21 -16.82 3.32
N ALA A 64 5.21 -16.12 2.19
CA ALA A 64 6.42 -15.54 1.63
C ALA A 64 6.67 -14.16 2.25
N GLU A 65 7.94 -13.86 2.46
CA GLU A 65 8.38 -12.52 2.76
C GLU A 65 8.46 -11.71 1.47
N ASP A 66 7.90 -10.51 1.49
CA ASP A 66 8.00 -9.55 0.40
C ASP A 66 9.37 -8.86 0.43
N THR A 67 9.89 -8.47 -0.73
CA THR A 67 11.15 -7.71 -0.75
C THR A 67 10.94 -6.29 -0.21
N SER A 68 12.01 -5.67 0.28
CA SER A 68 11.95 -4.29 0.80
C SER A 68 11.90 -3.22 -0.31
N ASP A 69 11.61 -3.61 -1.56
CA ASP A 69 11.48 -2.70 -2.69
C ASP A 69 10.11 -2.00 -2.61
N ALA A 70 10.14 -0.76 -2.14
CA ALA A 70 8.97 0.09 -2.04
C ALA A 70 9.29 1.53 -2.42
N ALA A 71 8.29 2.24 -2.95
CA ALA A 71 8.35 3.67 -3.20
C ALA A 71 7.04 4.32 -2.79
N ILE A 72 7.10 5.61 -2.43
CA ILE A 72 5.94 6.40 -2.05
C ILE A 72 5.96 7.72 -2.81
N SER A 73 4.79 8.15 -3.30
CA SER A 73 4.61 9.44 -3.96
C SER A 73 3.28 10.05 -3.55
N CYS A 74 3.33 11.20 -2.87
CA CYS A 74 2.14 11.93 -2.44
C CYS A 74 1.80 13.04 -3.42
N GLN A 75 0.53 13.12 -3.80
CA GLN A 75 0.02 14.04 -4.81
C GLN A 75 -1.20 14.79 -4.27
N GLN A 76 -1.28 16.07 -4.63
CA GLN A 76 -2.45 16.88 -4.37
C GLN A 76 -3.59 16.46 -5.31
N VAL A 77 -4.69 15.97 -4.75
CA VAL A 77 -5.89 15.53 -5.50
C VAL A 77 -7.03 16.56 -5.47
N GLY A 78 -6.91 17.60 -4.64
CA GLY A 78 -7.85 18.71 -4.54
C GLY A 78 -7.22 19.93 -3.83
N PRO A 79 -7.97 21.01 -3.57
CA PRO A 79 -7.45 22.19 -2.87
C PRO A 79 -6.88 21.81 -1.50
N ILE A 80 -5.62 22.16 -1.22
CA ILE A 80 -5.01 21.88 0.09
C ILE A 80 -5.63 22.81 1.12
N GLU A 81 -6.11 22.22 2.21
CA GLU A 81 -6.48 22.93 3.44
C GLU A 81 -5.39 22.61 4.49
N LEU A 82 -4.67 23.63 4.94
CA LEU A 82 -3.61 23.53 5.97
C LEU A 82 -4.18 23.84 7.36
#